data_AF-A0A6N8NRN4-F1
#
_entry.id   AF-A0A6N8NRN4-F1
#
_cell.length_a   1.000
_cell.length_b   1.000
_cell.length_c   1.000
_cell.angle_alpha   90.00
_cell.angle_beta   90.00
_cell.angle_gamma   90.00
#
_symmetry.space_group_name_H-M   'P 1'
#
loop_
_entity.id
_entity.type
_entity.pdbx_description
1 polymer ?
#
loop_
_entity_poly.entity_id
_entity_poly.type
_entity_poly.pdbx_seq_one_letter_code
_entity_poly.pdbx_strand_id
1 'polypeptide(L)'
;CIGACPYQVRYLNPVTKVADKCDFCAESRLAKGFPPICVSACPEHALIFGREDSPEIQAWLQQNKYYQYQLPGAGKPHLYRRFGQHLIKKENV
;
A
#
# COMPACT_ATOMS: atom_id res chain seq x y z
N CYS A 1 -12.01 -10.03 -14.56
CA CYS A 1 -11.06 -9.12 -13.87
C CYS A 1 -10.35 -9.79 -12.68
N ILE A 2 -11.02 -10.61 -11.86
CA ILE A 2 -10.41 -11.30 -10.71
C ILE A 2 -9.25 -12.22 -11.15
N GLY A 3 -9.51 -13.22 -11.99
CA GLY A 3 -8.47 -14.14 -12.47
C GLY A 3 -7.39 -13.52 -13.36
N ALA A 4 -7.63 -12.30 -13.85
CA ALA A 4 -6.65 -11.56 -14.66
C ALA A 4 -5.61 -10.83 -13.81
N CYS A 5 -5.86 -10.60 -12.51
CA CYS A 5 -4.91 -9.91 -11.66
C CYS A 5 -3.83 -10.89 -11.18
N PRO A 6 -2.57 -10.73 -11.60
CA PRO A 6 -1.51 -11.69 -11.26
C PRO A 6 -1.20 -11.73 -9.76
N TYR A 7 -1.50 -10.64 -9.04
CA TYR A 7 -1.31 -10.56 -7.59
C TYR A 7 -2.42 -11.23 -6.77
N GLN A 8 -3.53 -11.64 -7.40
CA GLN A 8 -4.69 -12.26 -6.74
C GLN A 8 -5.28 -11.43 -5.58
N VAL A 9 -5.14 -10.09 -5.63
CA VAL A 9 -5.62 -9.17 -4.57
C VAL A 9 -7.07 -8.70 -4.78
N ARG A 10 -7.75 -9.24 -5.79
CA ARG A 10 -9.17 -8.96 -6.04
C ARG A 10 -10.00 -10.12 -5.50
N TYR A 11 -11.13 -9.82 -4.88
CA TYR A 11 -12.02 -10.82 -4.29
C TYR A 11 -13.46 -10.53 -4.69
N LEU A 12 -14.35 -11.52 -4.55
CA LEU A 12 -15.78 -11.35 -4.80
C LEU A 12 -16.47 -10.99 -3.48
N ASN A 13 -17.14 -9.84 -3.40
CA ASN A 13 -17.94 -9.52 -2.23
C ASN A 13 -19.10 -10.53 -2.11
N PRO A 14 -19.25 -11.21 -0.96
CA PRO A 14 -20.22 -12.29 -0.83
C PRO A 14 -21.68 -11.82 -0.88
N VAL A 15 -21.95 -10.55 -0.60
CA VAL A 15 -23.28 -9.95 -0.58
C VAL A 15 -23.60 -9.32 -1.93
N THR A 16 -22.78 -8.35 -2.37
CA THR A 16 -23.07 -7.58 -3.59
C THR A 16 -22.75 -8.35 -4.87
N LYS A 17 -21.96 -9.45 -4.78
CA LYS A 17 -21.45 -10.22 -5.92
C LYS A 17 -20.64 -9.39 -6.90
N VAL A 18 -20.08 -8.27 -6.45
CA VAL A 18 -19.18 -7.40 -7.23
C VAL A 18 -17.73 -7.70 -6.85
N ALA A 19 -16.84 -7.67 -7.85
CA ALA A 19 -15.41 -7.80 -7.61
C ALA A 19 -14.87 -6.55 -6.89
N ASP A 20 -14.16 -6.76 -5.79
CA ASP A 20 -13.63 -5.71 -4.92
C ASP A 20 -12.11 -5.89 -4.69
N LYS A 21 -11.46 -4.85 -4.18
CA LYS A 21 -10.02 -4.80 -3.88
C LYS A 21 -9.70 -3.59 -3.00
N CYS A 22 -8.46 -3.50 -2.51
CA CYS A 22 -7.96 -2.25 -1.95
C CYS A 22 -8.11 -1.09 -2.96
N ASP A 23 -8.67 0.01 -2.49
CA ASP A 23 -8.89 1.27 -3.19
C ASP A 23 -8.10 2.43 -2.57
N PHE A 24 -7.19 2.12 -1.64
CA PHE A 24 -6.50 3.09 -0.79
C PHE A 24 -7.43 4.00 0.03
N CYS A 25 -8.62 3.52 0.37
CA CYS A 25 -9.64 4.29 1.09
C CYS A 25 -10.05 5.55 0.34
N ALA A 26 -10.14 5.48 -0.99
CA ALA A 26 -10.42 6.61 -1.89
C ALA A 26 -11.65 7.41 -1.44
N GLU A 27 -12.81 6.76 -1.36
CA GLU A 27 -14.08 7.44 -1.03
C GLU A 27 -14.28 7.62 0.47
N SER A 28 -13.74 6.72 1.29
CA SER A 28 -14.04 6.69 2.73
C SER A 28 -13.18 7.66 3.54
N ARG A 29 -11.91 7.85 3.17
CA ARG A 29 -10.93 8.64 3.93
C ARG A 29 -10.22 9.68 3.08
N LEU A 30 -9.63 9.28 1.94
CA LEU A 30 -8.83 10.20 1.11
C LEU A 30 -9.66 11.37 0.60
N ALA A 31 -10.90 11.13 0.15
CA ALA A 31 -11.84 12.18 -0.27
C ALA A 31 -12.14 13.23 0.82
N LYS A 32 -11.91 12.89 2.10
CA LYS A 32 -12.11 13.78 3.26
C LYS A 32 -10.79 14.37 3.77
N GLY A 33 -9.68 14.17 3.06
CA GLY A 33 -8.35 14.63 3.46
C GLY A 33 -7.66 13.78 4.53
N PHE A 34 -8.20 12.62 4.88
CA PHE A 34 -7.54 11.70 5.81
C PHE A 34 -6.70 10.66 5.06
N PRO A 35 -5.54 10.25 5.61
CA PRO A 35 -4.78 9.15 5.03
C PRO A 35 -5.54 7.80 5.10
N PRO A 36 -5.11 6.79 4.32
CA PRO A 36 -5.71 5.46 4.34
C PRO A 36 -5.66 4.85 5.75
N ILE A 37 -6.67 4.06 6.11
CA ILE A 37 -6.81 3.57 7.49
C ILE A 37 -5.62 2.73 7.95
N CYS A 38 -5.05 1.90 7.06
CA CYS A 38 -3.88 1.09 7.38
C CYS A 38 -2.64 1.94 7.72
N VAL A 39 -2.52 3.14 7.13
CA VAL A 39 -1.44 4.09 7.42
C VAL A 39 -1.65 4.71 8.79
N SER A 40 -2.86 5.20 9.08
CA SER A 40 -3.19 5.80 10.39
C SER A 40 -3.16 4.81 11.54
N ALA A 41 -3.56 3.57 11.30
CA ALA A 41 -3.73 2.56 12.34
C ALA A 41 -2.41 1.88 12.73
N CYS A 42 -1.33 2.05 11.96
CA CYS A 42 -0.06 1.39 12.22
C CYS A 42 0.71 2.10 13.35
N PRO A 43 0.84 1.50 14.55
CA PRO A 43 1.54 2.15 15.67
C PRO A 43 3.04 2.32 15.40
N GLU A 44 3.62 1.43 14.59
CA GLU A 44 5.04 1.44 14.21
C GLU A 44 5.33 2.34 12.99
N HIS A 45 4.33 3.02 12.45
CA HIS A 45 4.48 3.92 11.29
C HIS A 45 5.17 3.23 10.10
N ALA A 46 4.86 1.94 9.88
CA ALA A 46 5.52 1.13 8.85
C ALA A 46 5.11 1.51 7.41
N LEU A 47 4.05 2.30 7.26
CA LEU A 47 3.48 2.69 5.97
C LEU A 47 3.57 4.19 5.79
N ILE A 48 4.07 4.61 4.63
CA ILE A 48 4.04 6.00 4.16
C ILE A 48 3.18 6.02 2.91
N PHE A 49 2.28 6.99 2.81
CA PHE A 49 1.35 7.11 1.70
C PHE A 49 1.32 8.54 1.18
N GLY A 50 1.40 8.68 -0.15
CA GLY A 50 1.35 9.97 -0.81
C GLY A 50 1.41 9.81 -2.32
N ARG A 51 1.32 10.92 -3.03
CA ARG A 51 1.59 10.94 -4.47
C ARG A 51 3.05 10.60 -4.69
N GLU A 52 3.33 9.77 -5.69
CA GLU A 52 4.69 9.36 -6.01
C GLU A 52 5.59 10.55 -6.38
N ASP A 53 5.04 11.57 -7.06
CA ASP A 53 5.75 12.78 -7.47
C ASP A 53 5.91 13.83 -6.35
N SER A 54 5.41 13.55 -5.13
CA SER A 54 5.58 14.49 -4.03
C SER A 54 7.05 14.55 -3.58
N PRO A 55 7.54 15.72 -3.12
CA PRO A 55 8.89 15.85 -2.61
C PRO A 55 9.21 14.86 -1.47
N GLU A 56 8.23 14.59 -0.60
CA GLU A 56 8.37 13.64 0.51
C GLU A 56 8.61 12.21 0.03
N ILE A 57 7.78 11.71 -0.89
CA ILE A 57 7.92 10.35 -1.41
C ILE A 57 9.20 10.23 -2.24
N GLN A 58 9.52 11.22 -3.07
CA GLN A 58 10.76 11.22 -3.85
C GLN A 58 12.00 11.21 -2.96
N ALA A 59 12.03 12.03 -1.90
CA ALA A 59 13.12 12.02 -0.94
C ALA A 59 13.27 10.65 -0.27
N TRP A 60 12.16 10.02 0.14
CA TRP A 60 12.18 8.68 0.73
C TRP A 60 12.75 7.64 -0.24
N LEU A 61 12.31 7.66 -1.51
CA LEU A 61 12.78 6.74 -2.55
C LEU A 61 14.28 6.93 -2.86
N GLN A 62 14.79 8.15 -2.80
CA GLN A 62 16.22 8.43 -3.04
C GLN A 62 17.10 7.97 -1.87
N GLN A 63 16.60 8.06 -0.63
CA GLN A 63 17.37 7.78 0.57
C GLN A 63 17.36 6.30 0.99
N ASN A 64 16.34 5.53 0.58
CA ASN A 64 16.12 4.18 1.07
C ASN A 64 16.36 3.12 -0.02
N LYS A 65 16.97 2.00 0.37
CA LYS A 65 16.97 0.80 -0.46
C LYS A 65 15.59 0.15 -0.41
N TYR A 66 14.97 -0.02 -1.57
CA TYR A 66 13.65 -0.64 -1.71
C TYR A 66 13.63 -1.65 -2.86
N TYR A 67 12.60 -2.49 -2.87
CA TYR A 67 12.21 -3.29 -4.02
C TYR A 67 10.73 -3.13 -4.31
N GLN A 68 10.37 -3.48 -5.54
CA GLN A 68 9.00 -3.59 -5.97
C GLN A 68 8.72 -5.04 -6.33
N TYR A 69 7.63 -5.59 -5.79
CA TYR A 69 7.19 -6.93 -6.17
C TYR A 69 6.40 -6.84 -7.46
N GLN A 70 7.09 -6.94 -8.60
CA GLN A 70 6.48 -6.89 -9.93
C GLN A 70 6.39 -8.31 -10.52
N LEU A 71 5.18 -8.75 -10.84
CA LEU A 71 4.93 -10.05 -11.47
C LEU A 71 4.99 -9.96 -13.01
N PRO A 72 5.34 -11.06 -13.71
CA PRO A 72 5.31 -11.10 -15.17
C PRO A 72 3.95 -10.69 -15.74
N GLY A 73 3.96 -9.88 -16.81
CA GLY A 73 2.73 -9.38 -17.44
C GLY A 73 1.97 -8.31 -16.64
N ALA A 74 2.46 -7.91 -15.46
CA ALA A 74 1.92 -6.77 -14.71
C ALA A 74 2.66 -5.47 -15.08
N GLY A 75 1.91 -4.37 -15.15
CA GLY A 75 2.48 -3.03 -15.16
C GLY A 75 3.30 -2.75 -13.89
N LYS A 76 4.13 -1.70 -13.94
CA LYS A 76 4.95 -1.27 -12.79
C LYS A 76 4.03 -0.99 -11.59
N PRO A 77 4.16 -1.71 -10.46
CA PRO A 77 3.36 -1.42 -9.28
C PRO A 77 3.82 -0.10 -8.66
N HIS A 78 2.96 0.56 -7.89
CA HIS A 78 3.28 1.77 -7.13
C HIS A 78 3.25 1.48 -5.63
N LEU A 79 3.87 0.36 -5.26
CA LEU A 79 4.06 -0.07 -3.87
C LEU A 79 5.54 -0.39 -3.68
N TYR A 80 6.18 0.38 -2.81
CA TYR A 80 7.61 0.32 -2.54
C TYR A 80 7.84 -0.37 -1.19
N ARG A 81 8.73 -1.36 -1.15
CA ARG A 81 8.98 -2.17 0.04
C ARG A 81 10.43 -2.05 0.48
N ARG A 82 10.66 -1.82 1.76
CA ARG A 82 12.01 -1.79 2.34
C ARG A 82 12.51 -3.22 2.56
N PHE A 83 13.81 -3.43 2.42
CA PHE A 83 14.46 -4.69 2.77
C PHE A 83 14.69 -4.80 4.29
N GLY A 84 14.56 -6.01 4.84
CA GLY A 84 14.92 -6.35 6.23
C GLY A 84 13.73 -6.68 7.13
N GLN A 85 14.04 -7.20 8.34
CA GLN A 85 13.05 -7.35 9.41
C GLN A 85 12.68 -5.96 9.95
N HIS A 86 11.38 -5.70 10.10
CA HIS A 86 10.91 -4.56 10.88
C HIS A 86 11.34 -4.81 12.34
N LEU A 87 12.47 -4.22 12.75
CA LEU A 87 12.94 -4.29 14.13
C LEU A 87 11.95 -3.49 14.98
N ILE A 88 10.94 -4.18 15.52
CA ILE A 88 10.08 -3.63 16.57
C ILE A 88 11.01 -3.34 17.73
N LYS A 89 11.27 -2.06 18.03
CA LYS A 89 11.95 -1.70 19.27
C LYS A 89 11.05 -2.18 20.40
N LYS A 90 11.54 -3.08 21.25
CA LYS A 90 10.84 -3.63 22.43
C LYS A 90 10.54 -2.58 23.52
N GLU A 91 10.49 -1.30 23.17
CA GLU A 91 10.27 -0.20 24.11
C GLU A 91 8.76 0.07 24.34
N ASN A 92 7.87 -0.55 23.55
CA ASN A 92 6.42 -0.36 23.63
C ASN A 92 5.61 -1.68 23.79
N VAL A 93 6.18 -2.70 24.45
CA VAL A 93 5.43 -3.83 25.03
C VAL A 93 5.60 -3.80 26.54
#